data_AF-A0A2B7ZYF7-F1
#
_entry.id   AF-A0A2B7ZYF7-F1
#
_cell.length_a   1.000
_cell.length_b   1.000
_cell.length_c   1.000
_cell.angle_alpha   90.00
_cell.angle_beta   90.00
_cell.angle_gamma   90.00
#
_symmetry.space_group_name_H-M   'P 1'
#
loop_
_entity.id
_entity.type
_entity.pdbx_description
1 polymer ?
#
loop_
_entity_poly.entity_id
_entity_poly.type
_entity_poly.pdbx_seq_one_letter_code
_entity_poly.pdbx_strand_id
1 'polypeptide(L)' 'WLWLRATGSTLVSQCIDSFAVLFVAFYGTYSSTQLLAIGITNYIYKFFIALLLTPLLYIGHYFIDKYLDDKNSIHKA' A
#
# COMPACT_ATOMS: atom_id res chain seq x y z
N TRP A 1 12.30 -2.64 11.37
CA TRP A 1 11.90 -4.05 11.61
C TRP A 1 10.47 -4.20 12.13
N LEU A 2 10.00 -3.38 13.09
CA LEU A 2 8.61 -3.46 13.57
C LEU A 2 7.57 -3.13 12.48
N TRP A 3 7.85 -2.12 11.65
CA TRP A 3 6.97 -1.69 10.56
C TRP A 3 6.71 -2.81 9.54
N LEU A 4 7.77 -3.43 9.00
CA LEU A 4 7.64 -4.48 8.00
C LEU A 4 6.82 -5.69 8.49
N ARG A 5 6.92 -6.03 9.79
CA ARG A 5 6.13 -7.10 10.42
C ARG A 5 4.66 -6.71 10.61
N ALA A 6 4.39 -5.46 11.02
CA ALA A 6 3.03 -4.97 11.20
C ALA A 6 2.31 -4.81 9.85
N THR A 7 2.96 -4.20 8.86
CA THR A 7 2.40 -4.02 7.50
C THR A 7 2.20 -5.36 6.81
N GLY A 8 3.11 -6.32 6.98
CA GLY A 8 2.97 -7.67 6.42
C GLY A 8 1.72 -8.40 6.91
N SER A 9 1.44 -8.33 8.22
CA SER A 9 0.22 -8.96 8.77
C SER A 9 -1.05 -8.27 8.28
N THR A 10 -1.05 -6.93 8.18
CA THR A 10 -2.21 -6.18 7.67
C THR A 10 -2.46 -6.48 6.20
N LEU A 11 -1.41 -6.62 5.38
CA LEU A 11 -1.53 -6.96 3.97
C LEU A 11 -2.13 -8.35 3.77
N VAL A 12 -1.70 -9.34 4.57
CA VAL A 12 -2.23 -10.71 4.50
C VAL A 12 -3.70 -10.75 4.93
N SER A 13 -4.06 -10.07 6.01
CA SER A 13 -5.46 -9.98 6.44
C SER A 13 -6.35 -9.28 5.41
N GLN A 14 -5.87 -8.18 4.80
CA GLN A 14 -6.61 -7.50 3.72
C GLN A 14 -6.71 -8.34 2.45
N CYS A 15 -5.73 -9.20 2.17
CA CYS A 15 -5.82 -10.15 1.06
C CYS A 15 -7.00 -11.09 1.25
N ILE A 16 -7.05 -11.76 2.41
CA ILE A 16 -8.09 -12.76 2.71
C ILE A 16 -9.47 -12.10 2.76
N ASP A 17 -9.58 -10.93 3.39
CA ASP A 17 -10.82 -10.16 3.44
C ASP A 17 -11.33 -9.80 2.04
N SER A 18 -10.50 -9.14 1.24
CA SER A 18 -10.91 -8.71 -0.11
C SER A 18 -11.20 -9.88 -1.05
N PHE A 19 -10.44 -10.97 -0.97
CA PHE A 19 -10.74 -12.19 -1.73
C PHE A 19 -12.04 -12.84 -1.27
N ALA A 20 -12.26 -12.97 0.03
CA ALA A 20 -13.49 -13.55 0.57
C ALA A 20 -14.72 -12.72 0.17
N VAL A 21 -14.63 -11.39 0.23
CA VAL A 21 -15.69 -10.49 -0.24
C VAL A 21 -15.93 -10.65 -1.73
N LEU A 22 -14.88 -10.68 -2.57
CA LEU A 22 -15.04 -10.88 -4.02
C LEU A 22 -15.69 -12.23 -4.32
N PHE A 23 -15.26 -13.28 -3.61
CA PHE A 23 -15.81 -14.61 -3.74
C PHE A 23 -17.29 -14.62 -3.40
N VAL A 24 -17.67 -14.12 -2.21
CA VAL A 24 -19.07 -14.12 -1.74
C VAL A 24 -19.96 -13.22 -2.59
N ALA A 25 -19.50 -12.03 -3.00
CA ALA A 25 -20.31 -11.05 -3.72
C ALA A 25 -20.59 -11.43 -5.18
N PHE A 26 -19.68 -12.16 -5.81
CA PHE A 26 -19.73 -12.45 -7.25
C PHE A 26 -19.81 -13.95 -7.56
N TYR A 27 -19.95 -14.80 -6.53
CA TYR A 27 -20.21 -16.23 -6.69
C TYR A 27 -21.48 -16.43 -7.52
N GLY A 28 -21.35 -17.02 -8.71
CA GLY A 28 -22.47 -17.29 -9.63
C GLY A 28 -22.70 -16.23 -10.71
N THR A 29 -22.04 -15.06 -10.66
CA THR A 29 -22.07 -14.08 -11.76
C THR A 29 -20.86 -14.22 -12.70
N TYR A 30 -19.69 -14.51 -12.14
CA TYR A 30 -18.45 -14.72 -12.89
C TYR A 30 -17.90 -16.13 -12.65
N SER A 31 -17.11 -16.62 -13.60
CA SER A 31 -16.36 -17.88 -13.42
C SER A 31 -15.43 -17.77 -12.21
N SER A 32 -15.26 -18.85 -11.44
CA SER A 32 -14.29 -18.92 -10.34
C SER A 32 -12.87 -18.57 -10.79
N THR A 33 -12.51 -18.86 -12.06
CA THR A 33 -11.22 -18.47 -12.64
C THR A 33 -11.10 -16.97 -12.90
N GLN A 34 -12.18 -16.30 -13.33
CA GLN A 34 -12.21 -14.84 -13.48
C GLN A 34 -12.15 -14.14 -12.13
N LEU A 35 -12.89 -14.64 -11.14
CA LEU A 35 -12.90 -14.12 -9.78
C LEU A 35 -11.51 -14.17 -9.15
N LEU A 36 -10.81 -15.29 -9.34
CA LEU A 36 -9.44 -15.46 -8.89
C LEU A 36 -8.49 -14.51 -9.63
N ALA A 37 -8.63 -14.36 -10.96
CA ALA A 37 -7.81 -13.43 -11.74
C ALA A 37 -7.99 -11.97 -11.28
N ILE A 38 -9.24 -11.53 -11.10
CA ILE A 38 -9.56 -10.17 -10.61
C ILE A 38 -8.98 -9.97 -9.23
N GLY A 39 -9.19 -10.92 -8.30
CA GLY A 39 -8.64 -10.84 -6.95
C GLY A 39 -7.11 -10.76 -6.92
N ILE A 40 -6.42 -11.61 -7.70
CA ILE A 40 -4.95 -11.63 -7.78
C ILE A 40 -4.44 -10.30 -8.35
N THR A 41 -5.01 -9.83 -9.46
CA THR A 41 -4.60 -8.57 -10.09
C THR A 41 -4.82 -7.39 -9.14
N ASN A 42 -5.96 -7.33 -8.43
CA ASN A 42 -6.23 -6.27 -7.46
C ASN A 42 -5.25 -6.29 -6.29
N TYR A 43 -4.95 -7.47 -5.76
CA TYR A 43 -4.03 -7.64 -4.65
C TYR A 43 -2.60 -7.26 -5.02
N ILE A 44 -2.10 -7.76 -6.16
CA ILE A 44 -0.76 -7.42 -6.66
C ILE A 44 -0.63 -5.92 -6.87
N TYR A 45 -1.64 -5.29 -7.47
CA TYR A 45 -1.64 -3.84 -7.69
C TYR A 45 -1.54 -3.06 -6.38
N LYS A 46 -2.40 -3.37 -5.40
CA LYS A 46 -2.37 -2.72 -4.07
C LYS A 46 -1.05 -2.96 -3.34
N PHE A 47 -0.50 -4.15 -3.44
CA PHE A 47 0.79 -4.51 -2.83
C PHE A 47 1.94 -3.70 -3.44
N PHE A 48 2.03 -3.63 -4.77
CA PHE A 48 3.06 -2.84 -5.45
C PHE A 48 2.96 -1.35 -5.13
N ILE A 49 1.75 -0.80 -5.14
CA ILE A 49 1.52 0.60 -4.77
C ILE A 49 1.97 0.83 -3.33
N ALA A 50 1.61 -0.02 -2.37
CA ALA A 50 2.05 0.12 -0.98
C ALA A 50 3.59 0.04 -0.82
N LEU A 51 4.21 -0.88 -1.56
CA LEU A 51 5.66 -1.06 -1.56
C LEU A 51 6.40 0.14 -2.18
N LEU A 52 5.82 0.81 -3.19
CA LEU A 52 6.39 2.01 -3.82
C LEU A 52 6.11 3.29 -3.03
N LEU A 53 4.92 3.43 -2.46
CA LEU A 53 4.51 4.63 -1.74
C LEU A 53 5.34 4.84 -0.48
N THR A 54 5.76 3.76 0.18
CA THR A 54 6.56 3.81 1.41
C THR A 54 7.94 4.48 1.21
N PRO A 55 8.81 4.00 0.30
CA PRO A 55 10.08 4.65 0.03
C PRO A 55 9.88 6.05 -0.59
N LEU A 56 8.87 6.23 -1.42
CA LEU A 56 8.55 7.53 -2.01
C LEU A 56 8.22 8.57 -0.93
N LEU A 57 7.43 8.22 0.08
CA LEU A 57 7.11 9.08 1.21
C LEU A 57 8.34 9.42 2.03
N TYR A 58 9.25 8.46 2.24
CA TYR A 58 10.49 8.71 2.98
C TYR A 58 11.40 9.70 2.24
N ILE A 59 11.51 9.55 0.92
CA ILE A 59 12.22 10.49 0.05
C ILE A 59 11.55 11.86 0.08
N GLY A 60 10.21 11.91 0.01
CA GLY A 60 9.44 13.14 0.12
C GLY A 60 9.68 13.88 1.43
N HIS A 61 9.69 13.16 2.57
CA HIS A 61 10.04 13.74 3.87
C HIS A 61 11.47 14.27 3.89
N TYR A 62 12.44 13.56 3.31
CA TYR A 62 13.81 14.06 3.21
C TYR A 62 13.90 15.38 2.44
N PHE A 63 13.17 15.53 1.32
CA PHE A 63 13.14 16.78 0.57
C PHE A 63 12.44 17.92 1.32
N ILE A 64 11.33 17.62 2.02
CA ILE A 64 10.59 18.61 2.80
C ILE A 64 11.39 19.08 4.02
N ASP A 65 12.02 18.16 4.75
CA ASP A 65 12.87 18.48 5.90
C ASP A 65 14.05 19.36 5.47
N LYS A 66 14.71 19.03 4.36
CA LYS A 66 15.80 19.85 3.81
C LYS A 66 15.33 21.27 3.43
N TYR A 67 14.15 21.40 2.85
CA TYR A 67 13.59 22.70 2.48
C TYR A 67 13.19 23.54 3.71
N LEU A 68 12.70 22.91 4.78
CA LEU A 68 12.32 23.58 6.02
C LEU A 68 13.55 23.99 6.85
N ASP A 69 14.61 23.20 6.85
CA ASP A 69 15.87 23.52 7.54
C ASP A 69 16.59 24.72 6.90
N ASP A 70 16.58 24.79 5.56
CA ASP A 70 17.09 25.96 4.81
C ASP A 70 16.32 27.25 5.14
N LYS A 71 15.00 27.18 5.39
CA LYS A 71 14.23 28.38 5.80
C LYS A 71 14.48 28.80 7.24
N ASN A 72 14.68 27.85 8.15
CA ASN A 72 14.94 28.16 9.56
C ASN A 72 16.34 28.71 9.80
N SER A 73 17.31 28.39 8.95
CA SER A 73 18.66 28.97 9.00
C SER A 73 18.68 30.43 8.49
N ILE A 74 17.87 30.76 7.48
CA ILE A 74 17.74 32.12 6.94
C ILE A 74 17.08 33.09 7.95
N HIS A 75 16.19 32.61 8.83
CA HIS A 75 15.52 33.46 9.83
C HIS A 75 16.34 33.70 11.11
N LYS A 76 17.49 33.02 11.25
CA LYS A 76 18.41 33.18 12.40
C LYS A 76 19.65 34.03 12.10
N ALA A 77 19.79 34.57 10.89
CA ALA A 77 20.87 35.47 10.48
C ALA A 77 20.33 36.91 10.32
#